data_AF-A0A523LUQ4-F1
#
_entry.id   AF-A0A523LUQ4-F1
#
_cell.length_a   1.000
_cell.length_b   1.000
_cell.length_c   1.000
_cell.angle_alpha   90.00
_cell.angle_beta   90.00
_cell.angle_gamma   90.00
#
_symmetry.space_group_name_H-M   'P 1'
#
loop_
_entity.id
_entity.type
_entity.pdbx_description
1 polymer ?
#
loop_
_entity_poly.entity_id
_entity_poly.type
_entity_poly.pdbx_seq_one_letter_code
_entity_poly.pdbx_strand_id
1 'polypeptide(L)'
;MNPMRERAKEHFPTVLLTLLSIVQALALELLWAHLHEADYLFQPSWIAVISWVQIAATLLGIILIWVVYAGNVMRFRWVPVTSDTVYPFVIGLLEFLLIDTLGADEIGLWLVIMASTFGVMQWVAHSTMRLARRDRDNAAFFADVDPAQLRDFYPQIAIVCALAFAGLFVLTTGDQGTVAMLALLATNGLLLWQFHNSAEFWKRSIADDA
;
A
#
# COMPACT_ATOMS: atom_id res chain seq x y z
N MET A 1 -21.61 28.56 1.56
CA MET A 1 -20.71 27.45 1.94
C MET A 1 -20.45 27.50 3.43
N ASN A 2 -20.37 26.35 4.12
CA ASN A 2 -20.01 26.31 5.54
C ASN A 2 -18.49 26.62 5.66
N PRO A 3 -18.07 27.69 6.35
CA PRO A 3 -16.66 28.11 6.41
C PRO A 3 -15.77 27.06 7.08
N MET A 4 -16.31 26.28 8.02
CA MET A 4 -15.56 25.21 8.67
C MET A 4 -15.29 24.05 7.70
N ARG A 5 -16.24 23.76 6.81
CA ARG A 5 -16.11 22.71 5.78
C ARG A 5 -14.99 23.04 4.80
N GLU A 6 -14.94 24.28 4.31
CA GLU A 6 -13.88 24.69 3.36
C GLU A 6 -12.51 24.71 4.02
N ARG A 7 -12.41 25.25 5.23
CA ARG A 7 -11.16 25.21 6.01
C ARG A 7 -10.66 23.78 6.21
N ALA A 8 -11.55 22.83 6.51
CA ALA A 8 -11.18 21.43 6.63
C ALA A 8 -10.67 20.86 5.30
N LYS A 9 -11.36 21.13 4.18
CA LYS A 9 -10.91 20.69 2.85
C LYS A 9 -9.55 21.26 2.46
N GLU A 10 -9.27 22.50 2.83
CA GLU A 10 -8.02 23.20 2.47
C GLU A 10 -6.80 22.70 3.25
N HIS A 11 -6.94 22.47 4.56
CA HIS A 11 -5.80 22.08 5.39
C HIS A 11 -5.59 20.56 5.49
N PHE A 12 -6.64 19.77 5.26
CA PHE A 12 -6.57 18.32 5.46
C PHE A 12 -5.47 17.62 4.63
N PRO A 13 -5.26 17.95 3.33
CA PRO A 13 -4.18 17.35 2.54
C PRO A 13 -2.81 17.49 3.18
N THR A 14 -2.48 18.69 3.67
CA THR A 14 -1.19 18.96 4.34
C THR A 14 -1.06 18.15 5.62
N VAL A 15 -2.09 18.14 6.48
CA VAL A 15 -2.07 17.38 7.74
C VAL A 15 -1.88 15.89 7.46
N LEU A 16 -2.59 15.34 6.48
CA LEU A 16 -2.53 13.93 6.14
C LEU A 16 -1.17 13.53 5.55
N LEU A 17 -0.61 14.34 4.64
CA LEU A 17 0.72 14.12 4.07
C LEU A 17 1.83 14.23 5.11
N THR A 18 1.71 15.15 6.07
CA THR A 18 2.67 15.25 7.18
C THR A 18 2.62 14.01 8.06
N LEU A 19 1.42 13.57 8.46
CA LEU A 19 1.27 12.37 9.29
C LEU A 19 1.80 11.12 8.57
N LEU A 20 1.45 10.94 7.30
CA LEU A 20 1.94 9.84 6.48
C LEU A 20 3.47 9.89 6.35
N SER A 21 4.06 11.07 6.10
CA SER A 21 5.53 11.20 5.99
C SER A 21 6.26 10.82 7.28
N ILE A 22 5.69 11.10 8.45
CA ILE A 22 6.26 10.68 9.74
C ILE A 22 6.25 9.15 9.85
N VAL A 23 5.11 8.51 9.51
CA VAL A 23 4.98 7.04 9.51
C VAL A 23 5.97 6.40 8.53
N GLN A 24 6.09 6.95 7.32
CA GLN A 24 6.99 6.45 6.29
C GLN A 24 8.46 6.58 6.68
N ALA A 25 8.85 7.70 7.31
CA ALA A 25 10.21 7.87 7.82
C ALA A 25 10.54 6.80 8.87
N LEU A 26 9.61 6.54 9.80
CA LEU A 26 9.79 5.49 10.82
C LEU A 26 9.86 4.08 10.20
N ALA A 27 9.03 3.79 9.19
CA ALA A 27 9.08 2.50 8.48
C ALA A 27 10.43 2.29 7.79
N LEU A 28 10.96 3.32 7.12
CA LEU A 28 12.26 3.25 6.47
C LEU A 28 13.41 3.13 7.49
N GLU A 29 13.31 3.80 8.63
CA GLU A 29 14.28 3.66 9.73
C GLU A 29 14.29 2.23 10.29
N LEU A 30 13.12 1.64 10.55
CA LEU A 30 13.01 0.26 11.03
C LEU A 30 13.54 -0.75 10.01
N LEU A 31 13.22 -0.55 8.72
CA LEU A 31 13.75 -1.40 7.65
C LEU A 31 15.28 -1.30 7.58
N TRP A 32 15.83 -0.09 7.71
CA TRP A 32 17.27 0.13 7.74
C TRP A 32 17.94 -0.51 8.97
N ALA A 33 17.32 -0.42 10.14
CA ALA A 33 17.80 -1.08 11.36
C ALA A 33 17.86 -2.60 11.17
N HIS A 34 16.81 -3.21 10.61
CA HIS A 34 16.79 -4.65 10.31
C HIS A 34 17.95 -5.07 9.40
N LEU A 35 18.27 -4.28 8.36
CA LEU A 35 19.40 -4.57 7.48
C LEU A 35 20.76 -4.56 8.20
N HIS A 36 20.90 -3.76 9.27
CA HIS A 36 22.14 -3.66 10.03
C HIS A 36 22.30 -4.78 11.07
N GLU A 37 21.20 -5.26 11.63
CA GLU A 37 21.19 -6.30 12.66
C GLU A 37 21.26 -7.72 12.07
N ALA A 38 20.86 -7.89 10.81
CA ALA A 38 20.76 -9.18 10.15
C ALA A 38 22.03 -9.59 9.38
N ASP A 39 23.08 -9.99 10.09
CA ASP A 39 24.37 -10.43 9.51
C ASP A 39 24.23 -11.52 8.43
N TYR A 40 23.22 -12.38 8.54
CA TYR A 40 22.97 -13.48 7.61
C TYR A 40 22.64 -12.99 6.19
N LEU A 41 22.17 -11.74 6.03
CA LEU A 41 21.85 -11.14 4.72
C LEU A 41 23.07 -10.98 3.82
N PHE A 42 24.27 -10.87 4.40
CA PHE A 42 25.51 -10.66 3.68
C PHE A 42 26.30 -11.96 3.46
N GLN A 43 25.79 -13.08 3.95
CA GLN A 43 26.38 -14.39 3.73
C GLN A 43 25.78 -15.02 2.47
N PRO A 44 26.58 -15.62 1.58
CA PRO A 44 26.09 -16.24 0.35
C PRO A 44 25.30 -17.52 0.69
N SER A 45 24.00 -17.38 0.90
CA SER A 45 23.09 -18.46 1.27
C SER A 45 21.75 -18.30 0.56
N TRP A 46 21.02 -19.40 0.41
CA TRP A 46 19.68 -19.37 -0.17
C TRP A 46 18.70 -18.53 0.67
N ILE A 47 18.85 -18.59 1.99
CA ILE A 47 18.07 -17.80 2.97
C ILE A 47 18.31 -16.30 2.76
N ALA A 48 19.55 -15.88 2.53
CA ALA A 48 19.87 -14.49 2.22
C ALA A 48 19.18 -14.01 0.94
N VAL A 49 19.17 -14.83 -0.12
CA VAL A 49 18.49 -14.50 -1.39
C VAL A 49 16.99 -14.32 -1.16
N ILE A 50 16.34 -15.26 -0.48
CA ILE A 50 14.91 -15.16 -0.16
C ILE A 50 14.61 -13.89 0.64
N SER A 51 15.43 -13.60 1.66
CA SER A 51 15.25 -12.45 2.53
C SER A 51 15.43 -11.14 1.76
N TRP A 52 16.40 -11.04 0.84
CA TRP A 52 16.55 -9.88 -0.03
C TRP A 52 15.35 -9.64 -0.95
N VAL A 53 14.74 -10.71 -1.47
CA VAL A 53 13.51 -10.60 -2.28
C VAL A 53 12.32 -10.12 -1.43
N GLN A 54 12.23 -10.58 -0.18
CA GLN A 54 11.21 -10.13 0.79
C GLN A 54 11.42 -8.66 1.23
N ILE A 55 12.67 -8.27 1.50
CA ILE A 55 13.07 -6.88 1.79
C ILE A 55 12.74 -5.97 0.61
N ALA A 56 13.07 -6.38 -0.62
CA ALA A 56 12.75 -5.63 -1.82
C ALA A 56 11.23 -5.41 -1.97
N ALA A 57 10.43 -6.46 -1.72
CA ALA A 57 8.98 -6.34 -1.72
C ALA A 57 8.47 -5.38 -0.64
N THR A 58 9.04 -5.44 0.56
CA THR A 58 8.65 -4.57 1.69
C THR A 58 8.97 -3.11 1.36
N LEU A 59 10.17 -2.83 0.85
CA LEU A 59 10.55 -1.49 0.40
C LEU A 59 9.63 -0.98 -0.71
N LEU A 60 9.36 -1.80 -1.73
CA LEU A 60 8.43 -1.45 -2.81
C LEU A 60 7.01 -1.18 -2.26
N GLY A 61 6.56 -1.96 -1.28
CA GLY A 61 5.29 -1.77 -0.59
C GLY A 61 5.19 -0.42 0.11
N ILE A 62 6.20 -0.06 0.91
CA ILE A 62 6.30 1.23 1.60
C ILE A 62 6.21 2.38 0.58
N ILE A 63 7.02 2.34 -0.48
CA ILE A 63 7.01 3.40 -1.50
C ILE A 63 5.66 3.42 -2.25
N LEU A 64 5.08 2.27 -2.58
CA LEU A 64 3.79 2.19 -3.26
C LEU A 64 2.66 2.80 -2.43
N ILE A 65 2.63 2.53 -1.11
CA ILE A 65 1.69 3.13 -0.17
C ILE A 65 1.77 4.65 -0.26
N TRP A 66 2.98 5.21 -0.18
CA TRP A 66 3.18 6.65 -0.34
C TRP A 66 2.56 7.13 -1.65
N VAL A 67 2.95 6.53 -2.78
CA VAL A 67 2.55 6.97 -4.14
C VAL A 67 1.04 6.97 -4.30
N VAL A 68 0.37 5.92 -3.85
CA VAL A 68 -1.09 5.81 -3.94
C VAL A 68 -1.77 6.86 -3.06
N TYR A 69 -1.34 7.00 -1.81
CA TYR A 69 -2.01 7.91 -0.87
C TYR A 69 -1.84 9.36 -1.25
N ALA A 70 -0.61 9.78 -1.47
CA ALA A 70 -0.34 11.16 -1.82
C ALA A 70 -0.89 11.52 -3.20
N GLY A 71 -0.84 10.60 -4.17
CA GLY A 71 -1.49 10.80 -5.46
C GLY A 71 -2.99 11.08 -5.30
N ASN A 72 -3.69 10.32 -4.46
CA ASN A 72 -5.11 10.55 -4.17
C ASN A 72 -5.36 11.88 -3.45
N VAL A 73 -4.55 12.21 -2.44
CA VAL A 73 -4.69 13.43 -1.63
C VAL A 73 -4.39 14.69 -2.42
N MET A 74 -3.44 14.64 -3.34
CA MET A 74 -3.10 15.75 -4.22
C MET A 74 -4.11 15.91 -5.37
N ARG A 75 -4.65 14.80 -5.89
CA ARG A 75 -5.61 14.84 -7.01
C ARG A 75 -7.01 15.27 -6.58
N PHE A 76 -7.51 14.72 -5.47
CA PHE A 76 -8.92 14.85 -5.11
C PHE A 76 -9.14 15.81 -3.96
N ARG A 77 -10.24 16.55 -4.02
CA ARG A 77 -10.72 17.37 -2.91
C ARG A 77 -11.97 16.75 -2.29
N TRP A 78 -11.96 16.45 -0.99
CA TRP A 78 -13.14 15.93 -0.30
C TRP A 78 -13.25 16.47 1.11
N VAL A 79 -14.45 16.34 1.70
CA VAL A 79 -14.66 16.68 3.11
C VAL A 79 -14.09 15.55 3.96
N PRO A 80 -13.07 15.81 4.78
CA PRO A 80 -12.47 14.76 5.59
C PRO A 80 -13.45 14.21 6.62
N VAL A 81 -13.33 12.92 6.88
CA VAL A 81 -14.04 12.22 7.95
C VAL A 81 -13.03 11.68 8.97
N THR A 82 -13.48 11.36 10.18
CA THR A 82 -12.61 10.88 11.26
C THR A 82 -11.81 9.63 10.88
N SER A 83 -12.33 8.77 10.01
CA SER A 83 -11.56 7.60 9.53
C SER A 83 -10.32 7.99 8.74
N ASP A 84 -10.33 9.14 8.04
CA ASP A 84 -9.21 9.56 7.21
C ASP A 84 -7.97 9.90 8.04
N THR A 85 -8.15 10.31 9.30
CA THR A 85 -7.04 10.53 10.24
C THR A 85 -6.52 9.23 10.87
N VAL A 86 -7.30 8.15 10.83
CA VAL A 86 -6.94 6.85 11.42
C VAL A 86 -6.16 5.99 10.43
N TYR A 87 -6.45 6.10 9.13
CA TYR A 87 -5.81 5.26 8.12
C TYR A 87 -4.27 5.26 8.14
N PRO A 88 -3.57 6.40 8.28
CA PRO A 88 -2.11 6.39 8.34
C PRO A 88 -1.54 5.54 9.49
N PHE A 89 -2.24 5.47 10.62
CA PHE A 89 -1.81 4.63 11.76
C PHE A 89 -2.02 3.14 11.48
N VAL A 90 -3.14 2.78 10.85
CA VAL A 90 -3.42 1.39 10.47
C VAL A 90 -2.40 0.91 9.44
N ILE A 91 -2.10 1.75 8.45
CA ILE A 91 -1.08 1.44 7.44
C ILE A 91 0.29 1.33 8.09
N GLY A 92 0.68 2.31 8.91
CA GLY A 92 1.95 2.29 9.62
C GLY A 92 2.12 1.04 10.45
N LEU A 93 1.08 0.62 11.19
CA LEU A 93 1.11 -0.63 11.93
C LEU A 93 1.37 -1.84 11.03
N LEU A 94 0.70 -1.92 9.87
CA LEU A 94 0.92 -3.00 8.92
C LEU A 94 2.33 -2.96 8.31
N GLU A 95 2.86 -1.78 8.00
CA GLU A 95 4.24 -1.61 7.52
C GLU A 95 5.25 -2.06 8.57
N PHE A 96 5.05 -1.69 9.84
CA PHE A 96 5.93 -2.10 10.93
C PHE A 96 5.87 -3.61 11.16
N LEU A 97 4.68 -4.21 11.09
CA LEU A 97 4.52 -5.66 11.18
C LEU A 97 5.17 -6.39 9.99
N LEU A 98 5.12 -5.82 8.78
CA LEU A 98 5.84 -6.37 7.62
C LEU A 98 7.35 -6.36 7.84
N ILE A 99 7.89 -5.33 8.49
CA ILE A 99 9.32 -5.24 8.80
C ILE A 99 9.70 -6.20 9.93
N ASP A 100 8.88 -6.27 10.98
CA ASP A 100 9.07 -7.18 12.13
C ASP A 100 9.04 -8.66 11.72
N THR A 101 8.28 -8.99 10.67
CA THR A 101 8.18 -10.35 10.12
C THR A 101 9.13 -10.63 8.94
N LEU A 102 10.16 -9.79 8.77
CA LEU A 102 11.24 -10.08 7.83
C LEU A 102 12.09 -11.24 8.34
N GLY A 103 12.29 -12.23 7.48
CA GLY A 103 13.03 -13.45 7.81
C GLY A 103 12.41 -14.66 7.15
N ALA A 104 13.24 -15.66 6.83
CA ALA A 104 12.79 -16.84 6.10
C ALA A 104 11.77 -17.68 6.89
N ASP A 105 11.81 -17.62 8.22
CA ASP A 105 10.91 -18.37 9.10
C ASP A 105 9.48 -17.80 9.12
N GLU A 106 9.34 -16.50 8.88
CA GLU A 106 8.08 -15.76 9.06
C GLU A 106 7.40 -15.38 7.73
N ILE A 107 7.87 -15.90 6.59
CA ILE A 107 7.35 -15.57 5.24
C ILE A 107 5.84 -15.80 5.14
N GLY A 108 5.32 -16.87 5.77
CA GLY A 108 3.89 -17.16 5.77
C GLY A 108 3.07 -16.06 6.42
N LEU A 109 3.50 -15.59 7.60
CA LEU A 109 2.87 -14.49 8.31
C LEU A 109 3.02 -13.17 7.53
N TRP A 110 4.22 -12.90 7.01
CA TRP A 110 4.52 -11.74 6.18
C TRP A 110 3.58 -11.64 4.96
N LEU A 111 3.32 -12.75 4.27
CA LEU A 111 2.40 -12.80 3.12
C LEU A 111 0.95 -12.46 3.52
N VAL A 112 0.50 -12.91 4.70
CA VAL A 112 -0.83 -12.59 5.23
C VAL A 112 -0.94 -11.11 5.60
N ILE A 113 0.11 -10.54 6.20
CA ILE A 113 0.17 -9.11 6.51
C ILE A 113 0.18 -8.31 5.20
N MET A 114 0.96 -8.73 4.20
CA MET A 114 1.00 -8.07 2.88
C MET A 114 -0.36 -8.10 2.18
N ALA A 115 -1.06 -9.24 2.24
CA ALA A 115 -2.44 -9.35 1.75
C ALA A 115 -3.38 -8.35 2.47
N SER A 116 -3.23 -8.22 3.78
CA SER A 116 -4.00 -7.28 4.60
C SER A 116 -3.70 -5.83 4.22
N THR A 117 -2.44 -5.50 3.99
CA THR A 117 -1.99 -4.19 3.48
C THR A 117 -2.66 -3.85 2.16
N PHE A 118 -2.64 -4.74 1.18
CA PHE A 118 -3.36 -4.53 -0.09
C PHE A 118 -4.87 -4.34 0.11
N GLY A 119 -5.48 -5.13 0.99
CA GLY A 119 -6.90 -5.01 1.33
C GLY A 119 -7.24 -3.63 1.90
N VAL A 120 -6.45 -3.16 2.87
CA VAL A 120 -6.61 -1.83 3.49
C VAL A 120 -6.35 -0.73 2.47
N MET A 121 -5.31 -0.81 1.65
CA MET A 121 -5.03 0.16 0.60
C MET A 121 -6.20 0.30 -0.37
N GLN A 122 -6.76 -0.81 -0.85
CA GLN A 122 -7.91 -0.80 -1.75
C GLN A 122 -9.16 -0.23 -1.07
N TRP A 123 -9.39 -0.58 0.20
CA TRP A 123 -10.49 -0.05 0.99
C TRP A 123 -10.42 1.47 1.12
N VAL A 124 -9.24 2.00 1.45
CA VAL A 124 -9.06 3.43 1.64
C VAL A 124 -9.14 4.17 0.31
N ALA A 125 -8.48 3.68 -0.75
CA ALA A 125 -8.59 4.27 -2.09
C ALA A 125 -10.05 4.36 -2.55
N HIS A 126 -10.83 3.29 -2.35
CA HIS A 126 -12.24 3.31 -2.70
C HIS A 126 -13.08 4.25 -1.82
N SER A 127 -12.82 4.28 -0.51
CA SER A 127 -13.49 5.18 0.43
C SER A 127 -13.24 6.64 0.05
N THR A 128 -11.99 6.99 -0.27
CA THR A 128 -11.61 8.32 -0.77
C THR A 128 -12.31 8.66 -2.07
N MET A 129 -12.33 7.75 -3.05
CA MET A 129 -13.06 7.96 -4.32
C MET A 129 -14.56 8.21 -4.13
N ARG A 130 -15.19 7.48 -3.19
CA ARG A 130 -16.61 7.69 -2.85
C ARG A 130 -16.87 9.05 -2.22
N LEU A 131 -15.97 9.53 -1.36
CA LEU A 131 -16.06 10.85 -0.75
C LEU A 131 -15.77 11.96 -1.77
N ALA A 132 -14.76 11.78 -2.62
CA ALA A 132 -14.37 12.70 -3.68
C ALA A 132 -15.51 12.93 -4.68
N ARG A 133 -16.24 11.88 -5.10
CA ARG A 133 -17.36 12.04 -6.04
C ARG A 133 -18.50 12.92 -5.50
N ARG A 134 -18.61 13.10 -4.19
CA ARG A 134 -19.63 13.98 -3.57
C ARG A 134 -19.24 15.45 -3.62
N ASP A 135 -17.98 15.78 -3.92
CA ASP A 135 -17.52 17.16 -3.99
C ASP A 135 -17.54 17.68 -5.43
N ARG A 136 -18.13 18.86 -5.61
CA ARG A 136 -18.30 19.49 -6.93
C ARG A 136 -16.96 19.85 -7.58
N ASP A 137 -15.93 20.07 -6.78
CA ASP A 137 -14.59 20.42 -7.26
C ASP A 137 -13.95 19.27 -8.08
N ASN A 138 -14.47 18.04 -7.95
CA ASN A 138 -14.01 16.88 -8.74
C ASN A 138 -14.93 16.54 -9.91
N ALA A 139 -15.95 17.37 -10.22
CA ALA A 139 -16.99 17.02 -11.18
C ALA A 139 -16.44 16.77 -12.60
N ALA A 140 -15.41 17.51 -13.03
CA ALA A 140 -14.77 17.31 -14.33
C ALA A 140 -14.18 15.90 -14.45
N PHE A 141 -13.48 15.42 -13.43
CA PHE A 141 -12.92 14.06 -13.43
C PHE A 141 -14.00 12.98 -13.43
N PHE A 142 -15.07 13.17 -12.65
CA PHE A 142 -16.14 12.18 -12.53
C PHE A 142 -17.21 12.28 -13.63
N ALA A 143 -17.08 13.19 -14.58
CA ALA A 143 -17.99 13.28 -15.74
C ALA A 143 -17.89 12.02 -16.63
N ASP A 144 -16.66 11.51 -16.80
CA ASP A 144 -16.37 10.36 -17.65
C ASP A 144 -16.02 9.08 -16.86
N VAL A 145 -16.11 9.13 -15.53
CA VAL A 145 -15.76 8.01 -14.64
C VAL A 145 -16.97 7.56 -13.85
N ASP A 146 -17.53 6.43 -14.24
CA ASP A 146 -18.67 5.79 -13.59
C ASP A 146 -18.34 5.26 -12.17
N PRO A 147 -19.36 5.12 -11.30
CA PRO A 147 -19.19 4.44 -10.04
C PRO A 147 -18.73 3.00 -10.19
N ALA A 148 -17.62 2.68 -9.50
CA ALA A 148 -17.10 1.33 -9.43
C ALA A 148 -18.18 0.36 -8.93
N GLN A 149 -18.33 -0.73 -9.65
CA GLN A 149 -19.19 -1.85 -9.33
C GLN A 149 -18.37 -2.94 -8.62
N LEU A 150 -19.05 -3.88 -7.96
CA LEU A 150 -18.38 -5.00 -7.27
C LEU A 150 -17.44 -5.79 -8.19
N ARG A 151 -17.79 -5.93 -9.47
CA ARG A 151 -16.98 -6.62 -10.48
C ARG A 151 -15.62 -5.96 -10.73
N ASP A 152 -15.52 -4.65 -10.52
CA ASP A 152 -14.28 -3.89 -10.74
C ASP A 152 -13.26 -4.18 -9.63
N PHE A 153 -13.71 -4.77 -8.51
CA PHE A 153 -12.84 -5.20 -7.41
C PHE A 153 -12.37 -6.65 -7.53
N TYR A 154 -12.91 -7.44 -8.46
CA TYR A 154 -12.56 -8.86 -8.56
C TYR A 154 -11.07 -9.15 -8.73
N PRO A 155 -10.29 -8.41 -9.55
CA PRO A 155 -8.87 -8.68 -9.67
C PRO A 155 -8.13 -8.46 -8.35
N GLN A 156 -8.49 -7.41 -7.60
CA GLN A 156 -7.89 -7.03 -6.33
C GLN A 156 -8.29 -7.99 -5.21
N ILE A 157 -9.55 -8.41 -5.19
CA ILE A 157 -10.02 -9.47 -4.28
C ILE A 157 -9.26 -10.77 -4.57
N ALA A 158 -9.11 -11.15 -5.84
CA ALA A 158 -8.37 -12.35 -6.21
C ALA A 158 -6.89 -12.26 -5.77
N ILE A 159 -6.25 -11.12 -5.94
CA ILE A 159 -4.89 -10.85 -5.47
C ILE A 159 -4.79 -11.01 -3.95
N VAL A 160 -5.66 -10.35 -3.19
CA VAL A 160 -5.65 -10.40 -1.71
C VAL A 160 -5.90 -11.83 -1.23
N CYS A 161 -6.89 -12.52 -1.79
CA CYS A 161 -7.20 -13.90 -1.46
C CYS A 161 -6.05 -14.85 -1.84
N ALA A 162 -5.39 -14.65 -2.98
CA ALA A 162 -4.26 -15.48 -3.41
C ALA A 162 -3.05 -15.31 -2.49
N LEU A 163 -2.72 -14.06 -2.11
CA LEU A 163 -1.64 -13.79 -1.16
C LEU A 163 -1.95 -14.35 0.23
N ALA A 164 -3.17 -14.16 0.73
CA ALA A 164 -3.59 -14.70 2.02
C ALA A 164 -3.55 -16.24 2.01
N PHE A 165 -4.03 -16.88 0.94
CA PHE A 165 -3.97 -18.33 0.79
C PHE A 165 -2.53 -18.84 0.73
N ALA A 166 -1.66 -18.20 -0.07
CA ALA A 166 -0.25 -18.55 -0.14
C ALA A 166 0.45 -18.40 1.22
N GLY A 167 0.16 -17.32 1.95
CA GLY A 167 0.69 -17.08 3.29
C GLY A 167 0.23 -18.14 4.29
N LEU A 168 -1.06 -18.47 4.33
CA LEU A 168 -1.60 -19.53 5.18
C LEU A 168 -1.03 -20.91 4.80
N PHE A 169 -0.86 -21.19 3.52
CA PHE A 169 -0.25 -22.42 3.05
C PHE A 169 1.21 -22.53 3.53
N VAL A 170 2.02 -21.50 3.34
CA VAL A 170 3.41 -21.45 3.83
C VAL A 170 3.46 -21.59 5.36
N LEU A 171 2.57 -20.90 6.09
CA LEU A 171 2.51 -20.95 7.55
C LEU A 171 2.17 -22.36 8.08
N THR A 172 1.26 -23.07 7.42
CA THR A 172 0.85 -24.43 7.84
C THR A 172 1.83 -25.52 7.43
N THR A 173 2.54 -25.33 6.32
CA THR A 173 3.50 -26.32 5.79
C THR A 173 4.92 -26.12 6.29
N GLY A 174 5.26 -24.89 6.71
CA GLY A 174 6.64 -24.51 7.03
C GLY A 174 7.55 -24.48 5.81
N ASP A 175 7.03 -24.37 4.58
CA ASP A 175 7.87 -24.30 3.38
C ASP A 175 8.65 -22.99 3.33
N GLN A 176 9.96 -23.07 3.50
CA GLN A 176 10.90 -21.95 3.34
C GLN A 176 11.67 -22.05 2.01
N GLY A 177 11.19 -22.89 1.11
CA GLY A 177 11.90 -23.31 -0.08
C GLY A 177 11.36 -22.64 -1.33
N THR A 178 10.91 -23.46 -2.27
CA THR A 178 10.51 -23.02 -3.60
C THR A 178 9.15 -22.32 -3.60
N VAL A 179 8.20 -22.77 -2.78
CA VAL A 179 6.85 -22.19 -2.78
C VAL A 179 6.88 -20.78 -2.20
N ALA A 180 7.59 -20.61 -1.08
CA ALA A 180 7.85 -19.29 -0.50
C ALA A 180 8.53 -18.33 -1.49
N MET A 181 9.60 -18.78 -2.17
CA MET A 181 10.29 -17.96 -3.18
C MET A 181 9.36 -17.56 -4.33
N LEU A 182 8.57 -18.49 -4.87
CA LEU A 182 7.62 -18.18 -5.95
C LEU A 182 6.55 -17.17 -5.51
N ALA A 183 6.03 -17.30 -4.28
CA ALA A 183 5.08 -16.35 -3.73
C ALA A 183 5.69 -14.96 -3.57
N LEU A 184 6.94 -14.86 -3.10
CA LEU A 184 7.66 -13.59 -2.97
C LEU A 184 7.95 -12.94 -4.32
N LEU A 185 8.37 -13.71 -5.33
CA LEU A 185 8.59 -13.21 -6.69
C LEU A 185 7.28 -12.72 -7.32
N ALA A 186 6.19 -13.47 -7.15
CA ALA A 186 4.86 -13.05 -7.60
C ALA A 186 4.41 -11.75 -6.92
N THR A 187 4.68 -11.63 -5.60
CA THR A 187 4.38 -10.42 -4.82
C THR A 187 5.17 -9.21 -5.34
N ASN A 188 6.46 -9.36 -5.63
CA ASN A 188 7.27 -8.30 -6.23
C ASN A 188 6.76 -7.89 -7.62
N GLY A 189 6.44 -8.85 -8.48
CA GLY A 189 5.87 -8.57 -9.80
C GLY A 189 4.54 -7.81 -9.72
N LEU A 190 3.68 -8.19 -8.77
CA LEU A 190 2.43 -7.50 -8.48
C LEU A 190 2.66 -6.06 -7.98
N LEU A 191 3.60 -5.86 -7.04
CA LEU A 191 3.95 -4.54 -6.51
C LEU A 191 4.44 -3.61 -7.62
N LEU A 192 5.33 -4.10 -8.49
CA LEU A 192 5.82 -3.34 -9.66
C LEU A 192 4.69 -2.98 -10.61
N TRP A 193 3.78 -3.91 -10.88
CA TRP A 193 2.60 -3.66 -11.71
C TRP A 193 1.67 -2.60 -11.10
N GLN A 194 1.39 -2.67 -9.79
CA GLN A 194 0.59 -1.65 -9.11
C GLN A 194 1.28 -0.28 -9.06
N PHE A 195 2.60 -0.26 -8.89
CA PHE A 195 3.40 0.95 -8.94
C PHE A 195 3.28 1.61 -10.32
N HIS A 196 3.44 0.82 -11.39
CA HIS A 196 3.26 1.31 -12.75
C HIS A 196 1.86 1.90 -12.98
N ASN A 197 0.80 1.19 -12.55
CA ASN A 197 -0.57 1.70 -12.66
C ASN A 197 -0.78 3.01 -11.90
N SER A 198 -0.20 3.14 -10.71
CA SER A 198 -0.28 4.35 -9.90
C SER A 198 0.46 5.52 -10.54
N ALA A 199 1.63 5.25 -11.14
CA ALA A 199 2.38 6.24 -11.90
C ALA A 199 1.63 6.71 -13.16
N GLU A 200 1.01 5.79 -13.91
CA GLU A 200 0.17 6.14 -15.07
C GLU A 200 -1.08 6.93 -14.65
N PHE A 201 -1.73 6.55 -13.56
CA PHE A 201 -2.83 7.33 -12.99
C PHE A 201 -2.39 8.75 -12.64
N TRP A 202 -1.23 8.91 -12.01
CA TRP A 202 -0.67 10.22 -11.70
C TRP A 202 -0.40 11.05 -12.96
N LYS A 203 0.24 10.48 -14.00
CA LYS A 203 0.45 11.17 -15.27
C LYS A 203 -0.86 11.69 -15.87
N ARG A 204 -1.92 10.89 -15.89
CA ARG A 204 -3.27 11.29 -16.33
C ARG A 204 -3.95 12.30 -15.40
N SER A 205 -3.43 12.54 -14.19
CA SER A 205 -3.98 13.50 -13.23
C SER A 205 -3.48 14.92 -13.50
N ILE A 206 -2.24 15.03 -13.99
CA ILE A 206 -1.51 16.29 -14.16
C ILE A 206 -1.25 16.62 -15.63
N ALA A 207 -1.51 15.70 -16.54
CA ALA A 207 -1.48 16.00 -17.96
C ALA A 207 -2.57 17.05 -18.22
N ASP A 208 -2.15 18.24 -18.65
CA ASP A 208 -3.04 19.18 -19.30
C ASP A 208 -3.64 18.43 -20.50
N ASP A 209 -4.97 18.32 -20.56
CA ASP A 209 -5.63 17.85 -21.77
C ASP A 209 -5.12 18.71 -22.94
N ALA A 210 -4.52 18.05 -23.94
CA ALA A 210 -4.17 18.65 -25.23
C ALA A 210 -5.43 18.98 -26.04
#